data_AF-A0A7S2HP36-F1
#
_entry.id   AF-A0A7S2HP36-F1
#
_cell.length_a   1.000
_cell.length_b   1.000
_cell.length_c   1.000
_cell.angle_alpha   90.00
_cell.angle_beta   90.00
_cell.angle_gamma   90.00
#
_symmetry.space_group_name_H-M   'P 1'
#
loop_
_entity.id
_entity.type
_entity.pdbx_description
1 polymer ?
#
loop_
_entity_poly.entity_id
_entity_poly.type
_entity_poly.pdbx_seq_one_letter_code
_entity_poly.pdbx_strand_id
1 'polypeptide(L)'
;ERTAIHLRNDNSKFVEIASSPFRRGNFDLLYNLCTQAAIHRILRQQKEMAEEMSVESVFLRDFYIDRAEEYFDGDLPYGRADDFIEELLQTSPSILQTKDGKRGLIDPLGAAERIILMRNEVAMEWKEVMKCVSEDHAGL
;
A
#
# COMPACT_ATOMS: atom_id res chain seq x y z
N GLU A 1 12.53 23.46 22.71
CA GLU A 1 12.10 22.12 23.19
C GLU A 1 11.13 21.52 22.19
N ARG A 2 11.49 20.40 21.56
CA ARG A 2 10.63 19.63 20.66
C ARG A 2 10.80 18.16 21.01
N THR A 3 10.06 17.74 22.02
CA THR A 3 9.96 16.37 22.51
C THR A 3 8.52 15.94 22.27
N ALA A 4 8.32 14.74 21.71
CA ALA A 4 7.07 14.19 21.16
C ALA A 4 6.82 14.67 19.71
N ILE A 5 6.70 13.81 18.69
CA ILE A 5 6.05 12.49 18.65
C ILE A 5 6.92 11.58 17.75
N HIS A 6 7.86 10.86 18.34
CA HIS A 6 8.39 9.63 17.77
C HIS A 6 7.64 8.47 18.41
N LEU A 7 6.35 8.33 18.11
CA LEU A 7 5.75 6.99 18.09
C LEU A 7 6.13 6.36 16.76
N ARG A 8 7.44 6.11 16.63
CA ARG A 8 7.98 5.17 15.67
C ARG A 8 7.32 3.84 16.05
N ASN A 9 6.51 3.29 15.15
CA ASN A 9 6.17 1.88 15.24
C ASN A 9 7.48 1.15 14.98
N ASP A 10 8.22 0.93 16.06
CA ASP A 10 9.61 0.55 16.05
C ASP A 10 9.66 -0.94 15.71
N ASN A 11 9.72 -1.23 14.41
CA ASN A 11 10.10 -2.56 13.90
C ASN A 11 11.54 -2.94 14.31
N SER A 12 12.22 -2.13 15.13
CA SER A 12 13.51 -2.42 15.77
C SER A 12 13.49 -3.71 16.61
N LYS A 13 12.32 -4.17 17.08
CA LYS A 13 12.20 -5.47 17.76
C LYS A 13 12.49 -6.68 16.86
N PHE A 14 12.51 -6.51 15.54
CA PHE A 14 12.96 -7.55 14.60
C PHE A 14 14.45 -7.47 14.25
N VAL A 15 15.18 -6.45 14.74
CA VAL A 15 16.61 -6.26 14.45
C VAL A 15 17.50 -7.17 15.32
N GLU A 16 17.02 -7.67 16.45
CA GLU A 16 17.82 -8.49 17.37
C GLU A 16 18.05 -9.95 16.92
N ILE A 17 17.30 -10.44 15.92
CA ILE A 17 17.61 -11.68 15.22
C ILE A 17 17.77 -11.30 13.75
N ALA A 18 19.01 -11.12 13.30
CA ALA A 18 19.31 -10.76 11.92
C ALA A 18 18.58 -11.72 10.97
N SER A 19 17.45 -11.27 10.41
CA SER A 19 16.68 -12.06 9.46
C SER A 19 17.55 -12.31 8.24
N SER A 20 17.56 -13.54 7.73
CA SER A 20 18.37 -13.85 6.55
C SER A 20 18.00 -12.91 5.40
N PRO A 21 18.95 -12.57 4.50
CA PRO A 21 18.67 -11.72 3.35
C PRO A 21 17.46 -12.21 2.53
N PHE A 22 17.31 -13.53 2.42
CA PHE A 22 16.18 -14.17 1.75
C PHE A 22 14.85 -13.93 2.47
N ARG A 23 14.82 -14.04 3.80
CA ARG A 23 13.62 -13.75 4.59
C ARG A 23 13.21 -12.28 4.47
N ARG A 24 14.20 -11.38 4.50
CA ARG A 24 13.97 -9.94 4.36
C ARG A 24 13.43 -9.60 2.97
N GLY A 25 14.03 -10.14 1.91
CA GLY A 25 13.57 -9.93 0.54
C GLY A 25 12.17 -10.48 0.29
N ASN A 26 11.87 -11.70 0.76
CA ASN A 26 10.53 -12.26 0.62
C ASN A 26 9.47 -11.47 1.39
N PHE A 27 9.79 -11.01 2.60
CA PHE A 27 8.88 -10.16 3.37
C PHE A 27 8.60 -8.85 2.64
N ASP A 28 9.64 -8.18 2.15
CA ASP A 28 9.52 -6.91 1.42
C ASP A 28 8.68 -7.08 0.15
N LEU A 29 8.95 -8.13 -0.63
CA LEU A 29 8.17 -8.47 -1.82
C LEU A 29 6.68 -8.68 -1.47
N LEU A 30 6.37 -9.49 -0.46
CA LEU A 30 4.98 -9.72 -0.04
C LEU A 30 4.31 -8.43 0.43
N TYR A 31 5.05 -7.57 1.12
CA TYR A 31 4.55 -6.29 1.61
C TYR A 31 4.24 -5.31 0.46
N ASN A 32 5.11 -5.24 -0.55
CA ASN A 32 4.90 -4.46 -1.78
C ASN A 32 3.67 -4.99 -2.54
N LEU A 33 3.59 -6.31 -2.74
CA LEU A 33 2.46 -6.93 -3.42
C LEU A 33 1.13 -6.73 -2.69
N CYS A 34 1.10 -6.84 -1.35
CA CYS A 34 -0.10 -6.55 -0.58
C CYS A 34 -0.53 -5.09 -0.72
N THR A 35 0.43 -4.16 -0.78
CA THR A 35 0.15 -2.72 -0.95
C THR A 35 -0.45 -2.43 -2.33
N GLN A 36 0.14 -2.97 -3.41
CA GLN A 36 -0.41 -2.85 -4.76
C GLN A 36 -1.81 -3.48 -4.87
N ALA A 37 -1.98 -4.69 -4.34
CA ALA A 37 -3.26 -5.39 -4.33
C ALA A 37 -4.33 -4.59 -3.57
N ALA A 38 -3.95 -3.94 -2.47
CA ALA A 38 -4.85 -3.07 -1.72
C ALA A 38 -5.33 -1.88 -2.54
N ILE A 39 -4.42 -1.17 -3.21
CA ILE A 39 -4.76 -0.05 -4.11
C ILE A 39 -5.72 -0.53 -5.21
N HIS A 40 -5.40 -1.64 -5.87
CA HIS A 40 -6.26 -2.21 -6.91
C HIS A 40 -7.66 -2.59 -6.40
N ARG A 41 -7.76 -3.16 -5.19
CA ARG A 41 -9.05 -3.52 -4.58
C ARG A 41 -9.89 -2.30 -4.24
N ILE A 42 -9.28 -1.26 -3.66
CA ILE A 42 -9.96 0.01 -3.36
C ILE A 42 -10.55 0.60 -4.64
N LEU A 43 -9.75 0.71 -5.70
CA LEU A 43 -10.19 1.25 -6.99
C LEU A 43 -11.28 0.39 -7.64
N ARG A 44 -11.22 -0.93 -7.51
CA ARG A 44 -12.24 -1.85 -8.03
C ARG A 44 -13.55 -1.73 -7.26
N GLN A 45 -13.52 -1.73 -5.93
CA GLN A 45 -14.72 -1.62 -5.08
C GLN A 45 -15.49 -0.32 -5.38
N GLN A 46 -14.78 0.79 -5.56
CA GLN A 46 -15.43 2.06 -5.89
C GLN A 46 -16.09 2.03 -7.27
N LYS A 47 -15.48 1.34 -8.25
CA LYS A 47 -16.07 1.12 -9.58
C LYS A 47 -17.31 0.20 -9.54
N GLU A 48 -17.36 -0.74 -8.61
CA GLU A 48 -18.50 -1.65 -8.45
C GLU A 48 -19.67 -0.97 -7.71
N MET A 49 -19.39 -0.05 -6.79
CA MET A 49 -20.40 0.66 -6.01
C MET A 49 -21.03 1.86 -6.73
N ALA A 50 -20.33 2.46 -7.69
CA ALA A 50 -20.79 3.65 -8.40
C ALA A 50 -20.58 3.50 -9.91
N GLU A 51 -21.58 3.93 -10.70
CA GLU A 51 -21.48 3.96 -12.17
C GLU A 51 -20.34 4.85 -12.67
N GLU A 52 -20.03 5.91 -11.90
CA GLU A 52 -18.98 6.86 -12.22
C GLU A 52 -17.93 6.92 -11.10
N MET A 53 -16.67 7.05 -11.51
CA MET A 53 -15.54 7.11 -10.59
C MET A 53 -15.56 8.40 -9.75
N SER A 54 -15.25 8.29 -8.45
CA SER A 54 -15.19 9.44 -7.56
C SER A 54 -13.91 10.25 -7.80
N VAL A 55 -13.87 11.50 -7.33
CA VAL A 55 -12.71 12.39 -7.47
C VAL A 55 -11.50 11.79 -6.72
N GLU A 56 -11.74 11.19 -5.56
CA GLU A 56 -10.75 10.52 -4.72
C GLU A 56 -10.20 9.26 -5.40
N SER A 57 -11.06 8.48 -6.07
CA SER A 57 -10.63 7.32 -6.86
C SER A 57 -9.74 7.73 -8.03
N VAL A 58 -10.13 8.80 -8.74
CA VAL A 58 -9.34 9.35 -9.86
C VAL A 58 -7.97 9.80 -9.36
N PHE A 59 -7.95 10.57 -8.26
CA PHE A 59 -6.70 10.98 -7.61
C PHE A 59 -5.82 9.78 -7.25
N LEU A 60 -6.35 8.79 -6.52
CA LEU A 60 -5.55 7.64 -6.09
C LEU A 60 -5.03 6.82 -7.27
N ARG A 61 -5.87 6.62 -8.30
CA ARG A 61 -5.48 5.92 -9.52
C ARG A 61 -4.33 6.64 -10.22
N ASP A 62 -4.47 7.93 -10.44
CA ASP A 62 -3.49 8.71 -11.18
C ASP A 62 -2.18 8.81 -10.37
N PHE A 63 -2.29 9.06 -9.05
CA PHE A 63 -1.14 9.04 -8.13
C PHE A 63 -0.38 7.71 -8.19
N TYR A 64 -1.09 6.58 -8.18
CA TYR A 64 -0.50 5.25 -8.28
C TYR A 64 0.16 4.99 -9.64
N ILE A 65 -0.54 5.26 -10.74
CA ILE A 65 -0.02 5.00 -12.10
C ILE A 65 1.26 5.80 -12.35
N ASP A 66 1.29 7.07 -11.95
CA ASP A 66 2.43 7.96 -12.16
C ASP A 66 3.69 7.51 -11.37
N ARG A 67 3.52 6.67 -10.36
CA ARG A 67 4.55 6.24 -9.40
C ARG A 67 4.82 4.74 -9.41
N ALA A 68 4.05 3.96 -10.17
CA ALA A 68 4.15 2.50 -10.15
C ALA A 68 5.54 2.02 -10.55
N GLU A 69 6.14 2.64 -11.58
CA GLU A 69 7.49 2.27 -12.02
C GLU A 69 8.55 2.56 -10.96
N GLU A 70 8.42 3.67 -10.22
CA GLU A 70 9.40 4.10 -9.21
C GLU A 70 9.35 3.25 -7.93
N TYR A 71 8.16 2.86 -7.49
CA TYR A 71 7.96 2.23 -6.18
C TYR A 71 7.69 0.73 -6.24
N PHE A 72 7.32 0.20 -7.39
CA PHE A 72 6.73 -1.13 -7.48
C PHE A 72 7.26 -2.00 -8.62
N ASP A 73 8.05 -1.46 -9.56
CA ASP A 73 8.62 -2.19 -10.69
C ASP A 73 10.15 -2.22 -10.68
N GLY A 74 10.73 -3.33 -11.13
CA GLY A 74 12.18 -3.51 -11.24
C GLY A 74 12.93 -3.89 -9.96
N ASP A 75 14.25 -3.76 -10.02
CA ASP A 75 15.17 -4.06 -8.91
C ASP A 75 15.27 -2.86 -7.96
N LEU A 76 14.38 -2.85 -6.96
CA LEU A 76 14.22 -1.74 -6.04
C LEU A 76 14.80 -2.04 -4.64
N PRO A 77 15.31 -1.02 -3.93
CA PRO A 77 15.66 -1.15 -2.52
C PRO A 77 14.48 -1.54 -1.63
N TYR A 78 14.74 -2.10 -0.46
CA TYR A 78 13.68 -2.44 0.51
C TYR A 78 12.92 -1.21 1.03
N GLY A 79 11.65 -1.40 1.37
CA GLY A 79 10.80 -0.40 2.03
C GLY A 79 9.96 0.47 1.10
N ARG A 80 9.92 0.16 -0.21
CA ARG A 80 9.29 1.04 -1.22
C ARG A 80 7.80 1.25 -1.02
N ALA A 81 7.07 0.24 -0.54
CA ALA A 81 5.67 0.43 -0.19
C ALA A 81 5.46 1.48 0.91
N ASP A 82 6.37 1.57 1.90
CA ASP A 82 6.27 2.60 2.94
C ASP A 82 6.69 3.97 2.37
N ASP A 83 7.71 4.02 1.52
CA ASP A 83 8.12 5.27 0.85
C ASP A 83 6.97 5.82 -0.02
N PHE A 84 6.22 4.96 -0.73
CA PHE A 84 5.04 5.35 -1.51
C PHE A 84 3.94 5.96 -0.62
N ILE A 85 3.70 5.36 0.55
CA ILE A 85 2.73 5.88 1.52
C ILE A 85 3.22 7.19 2.12
N GLU A 86 4.52 7.32 2.39
CA GLU A 86 5.11 8.56 2.89
C GLU A 86 4.94 9.70 1.87
N GLU A 87 5.21 9.46 0.59
CA GLU A 87 5.00 10.46 -0.45
C GLU A 87 3.52 10.86 -0.58
N LEU A 88 2.61 9.89 -0.47
CA LEU A 88 1.17 10.16 -0.44
C LEU A 88 0.80 11.07 0.74
N LEU A 89 1.36 10.82 1.93
CA LEU A 89 1.14 11.64 3.13
C LEU A 89 1.76 13.04 3.04
N GLN A 90 2.80 13.22 2.22
CA GLN A 90 3.40 14.53 1.94
C GLN A 90 2.58 15.34 0.92
N THR A 91 1.62 14.71 0.23
CA THR A 91 0.74 15.40 -0.70
C THR A 91 -0.25 16.29 0.05
N SER A 92 -0.33 17.57 -0.33
CA SER A 92 -1.28 18.50 0.28
C SER A 92 -2.72 18.24 -0.18
N PRO A 93 -3.72 18.33 0.72
CA PRO A 93 -5.13 18.35 0.32
C PRO A 93 -5.38 19.46 -0.70
N SER A 94 -6.11 19.15 -1.77
CA SER A 94 -6.37 20.11 -2.86
C SER A 94 -7.70 19.82 -3.56
N ILE A 95 -8.18 20.77 -4.37
CA ILE A 95 -9.38 20.57 -5.17
C ILE A 95 -8.97 19.99 -6.51
N LEU A 96 -9.44 18.81 -6.84
CA LEU A 96 -9.24 18.18 -8.14
C LEU A 96 -10.51 18.34 -8.99
N GLN A 97 -10.32 18.65 -10.27
CA GLN A 97 -11.37 18.59 -11.27
C GLN A 97 -11.12 17.41 -12.22
N THR A 98 -12.07 16.48 -12.31
CA THR A 98 -11.97 15.34 -13.22
C THR A 98 -12.31 15.76 -14.65
N LYS A 99 -11.95 14.91 -15.63
CA LYS A 99 -12.26 15.13 -17.05
C LYS A 99 -13.78 15.25 -17.31
N ASP A 100 -14.59 14.59 -16.49
CA ASP A 100 -16.05 14.61 -16.57
C ASP A 100 -16.66 15.85 -15.88
N GLY A 101 -15.82 16.79 -15.44
CA GLY A 101 -16.25 18.05 -14.84
C GLY A 101 -16.56 17.99 -13.34
N LYS A 102 -16.46 16.82 -12.69
CA LYS A 102 -16.65 16.70 -11.24
C LYS A 102 -15.53 17.42 -10.50
N ARG A 103 -15.87 18.06 -9.39
CA ARG A 103 -14.92 18.72 -8.50
C ARG A 103 -15.07 18.17 -7.09
N GLY A 104 -13.96 17.91 -6.42
CA GLY A 104 -13.95 17.38 -5.07
C GLY A 104 -12.65 17.72 -4.37
N LEU A 105 -12.69 17.70 -3.04
CA LEU A 105 -11.50 17.83 -2.21
C LEU A 105 -10.84 16.46 -2.12
N ILE A 106 -9.55 16.38 -2.46
CA ILE A 106 -8.77 15.16 -2.23
C ILE A 106 -8.28 15.12 -0.78
N ASP A 107 -8.32 13.93 -0.19
CA ASP A 107 -7.82 13.64 1.15
C ASP A 107 -6.73 12.55 1.05
N PRO A 108 -5.44 12.95 0.90
CA PRO A 108 -4.32 12.01 0.81
C PRO A 108 -4.14 11.18 2.09
N LEU A 109 -4.41 11.76 3.26
CA LEU A 109 -4.34 11.05 4.55
C LEU A 109 -5.39 9.93 4.60
N GLY A 110 -6.64 10.25 4.28
CA GLY A 110 -7.70 9.24 4.21
C GLY A 110 -7.45 8.18 3.14
N ALA A 111 -6.77 8.51 2.03
CA ALA A 111 -6.33 7.52 1.06
C ALA A 111 -5.26 6.59 1.64
N ALA A 112 -4.24 7.12 2.32
CA ALA A 112 -3.19 6.33 2.97
C ALA A 112 -3.77 5.37 4.03
N GLU A 113 -4.67 5.86 4.90
CA GLU A 113 -5.35 5.02 5.90
C GLU A 113 -6.11 3.86 5.26
N ARG A 114 -6.88 4.13 4.20
CA ARG A 114 -7.61 3.08 3.45
C ARG A 114 -6.67 2.05 2.86
N ILE A 115 -5.54 2.45 2.29
CA ILE A 115 -4.55 1.51 1.74
C ILE A 115 -3.97 0.64 2.85
N ILE A 116 -3.59 1.21 3.99
CA ILE A 116 -3.02 0.46 5.11
C ILE A 116 -4.02 -0.57 5.65
N LEU A 117 -5.29 -0.19 5.81
CA LEU A 117 -6.36 -1.09 6.25
C LEU A 117 -6.59 -2.23 5.24
N MET A 118 -6.79 -1.90 3.96
CA MET A 118 -7.00 -2.89 2.91
C MET A 118 -5.80 -3.81 2.71
N ARG A 119 -4.56 -3.28 2.87
CA ARG A 119 -3.34 -4.08 2.83
C ARG A 119 -3.31 -5.15 3.91
N ASN A 120 -3.77 -4.82 5.12
CA ASN A 120 -3.89 -5.79 6.20
C ASN A 120 -4.94 -6.86 5.87
N GLU A 121 -6.07 -6.48 5.28
CA GLU A 121 -7.10 -7.43 4.82
C GLU A 121 -6.55 -8.39 3.76
N VAL A 122 -5.84 -7.86 2.75
CA VAL A 122 -5.17 -8.67 1.70
C VAL A 122 -4.19 -9.66 2.34
N ALA A 123 -3.32 -9.19 3.24
CA ALA A 123 -2.32 -10.04 3.88
C ALA A 123 -2.96 -11.16 4.69
N MET A 124 -4.05 -10.87 5.42
CA MET A 124 -4.79 -11.88 6.19
C MET A 124 -5.49 -12.90 5.29
N GLU A 125 -6.07 -12.48 4.18
CA GLU A 125 -6.66 -13.38 3.19
C GLU A 125 -5.61 -14.29 2.57
N TRP A 126 -4.48 -13.74 2.12
CA TRP A 126 -3.41 -14.53 1.53
C TRP A 126 -2.82 -15.51 2.53
N LYS A 127 -2.67 -15.10 3.80
CA LYS A 127 -2.27 -16.01 4.88
C LYS A 127 -3.25 -17.16 5.04
N GLU A 128 -4.56 -16.93 4.93
CA GLU A 128 -5.57 -17.98 5.02
C GLU A 128 -5.49 -18.94 3.83
N VAL A 129 -5.39 -18.42 2.60
CA VAL A 129 -5.23 -19.22 1.38
C VAL A 129 -3.98 -20.11 1.46
N MET A 130 -2.88 -19.58 2.00
CA MET A 130 -1.63 -20.32 2.14
C MET A 130 -1.72 -21.51 3.11
N LYS A 131 -2.67 -21.52 4.05
CA LYS A 131 -2.91 -22.70 4.92
C LYS A 131 -3.51 -23.88 4.16
N CYS A 132 -4.18 -23.62 3.04
CA CYS A 132 -4.82 -24.64 2.21
C CYS A 132 -3.86 -25.28 1.19
N VAL A 133 -2.62 -24.77 1.09
CA VAL A 133 -1.59 -25.35 0.24
C VAL A 133 -1.01 -26.57 0.97
N SER A 134 -1.10 -27.75 0.37
CA SER A 134 -0.56 -28.98 0.95
C SER A 134 0.96 -28.87 1.16
N GLU A 135 1.45 -29.45 2.26
CA GLU A 135 2.88 -29.44 2.63
C GLU A 135 3.78 -30.14 1.58
N ASP A 136 3.20 -30.90 0.63
CA ASP A 136 3.92 -31.66 -0.41
C ASP A 136 4.76 -30.79 -1.37
N HIS A 137 4.58 -29.46 -1.37
CA HIS A 137 5.42 -28.53 -2.13
C HIS A 137 6.49 -27.80 -1.29
N ALA A 138 6.53 -28.05 0.02
CA ALA A 138 7.56 -27.56 0.94
C ALA A 138 8.66 -28.62 1.14
N GLY A 139 9.10 -29.25 0.04
CA GLY A 139 10.13 -30.29 0.05
C GLY A 139 11.35 -29.86 0.85
N LEU A 140 11.50 -30.48 2.02
CA LEU A 140 12.76 -30.60 2.76
C LEU A 140 13.68 -31.61 2.05
#